data_AF-A0A847IXK5-F1
#
_entry.id   AF-A0A847IXK5-F1
#
_cell.length_a   1.000
_cell.length_b   1.000
_cell.length_c   1.000
_cell.angle_alpha   90.00
_cell.angle_beta   90.00
_cell.angle_gamma   90.00
#
_symmetry.space_group_name_H-M   'P 1'
#
loop_
_entity.id
_entity.type
_entity.pdbx_description
1 polymer ?
#
loop_
_entity_poly.entity_id
_entity_poly.type
_entity_poly.pdbx_seq_one_letter_code
_entity_poly.pdbx_strand_id
1 'polypeptide(L)'
;LTNNLVDKLMILVSGKVSQGVYNNFKEELIPKKIKFAQKQLLGIDYLTVNPHRWTTDKQKNQQIADLINNYIIKYKELLGILNRKKHVAMVGDELPSGIVKMAKVYVARKRKLKVGDKMAGRHGNKGIVAKIVREEDMPFLEDGTPVDIVLNPLGVPSRMNLGQIYETVLGWAGKELGLKFSTPIFDGAEIEDIDEYINKANLPKNGKTYLYDGGTGERFDQPATVGYIYMMKLHHMVDDKMHARSIGPYSLITQQPLGGKAQFGGQRFGEMEVWALEAFGAANILQEMLTVKSDDVIGRARAYENIVKGENMPKAGTPESFNVLVHELRGLGLNITFD
;
A
#
# COMPACT_ATOMS: atom_id res chain seq x y z
N LEU A 1 -24.87 -24.00 12.21
CA LEU A 1 -25.36 -25.10 11.36
C LEU A 1 -26.61 -25.75 11.96
N THR A 2 -26.54 -26.19 13.23
CA THR A 2 -27.64 -26.87 13.94
C THR A 2 -28.90 -26.00 14.07
N ASN A 3 -28.78 -24.70 14.39
CA ASN A 3 -29.96 -23.81 14.46
C ASN A 3 -30.70 -23.71 13.11
N ASN A 4 -29.98 -23.50 12.01
CA ASN A 4 -30.58 -23.46 10.67
C ASN A 4 -31.22 -24.79 10.25
N LEU A 5 -30.67 -25.93 10.70
CA LEU A 5 -31.30 -27.23 10.51
C LEU A 5 -32.63 -27.29 11.27
N VAL A 6 -32.62 -26.92 12.56
CA VAL A 6 -33.80 -26.95 13.42
C VAL A 6 -34.89 -26.04 12.89
N ASP A 7 -34.57 -24.84 12.41
CA ASP A 7 -35.56 -23.91 11.85
C ASP A 7 -36.23 -24.48 10.59
N LYS A 8 -35.44 -25.12 9.70
CA LYS A 8 -35.96 -25.81 8.51
C LYS A 8 -36.77 -27.05 8.87
N LEU A 9 -36.35 -27.82 9.88
CA LEU A 9 -37.11 -28.96 10.40
C LEU A 9 -38.43 -28.52 11.03
N MET A 10 -38.46 -27.40 11.76
CA MET A 10 -39.69 -26.83 12.33
C MET A 10 -40.71 -26.48 11.25
N ILE A 11 -40.26 -25.95 10.10
CA ILE A 11 -41.13 -25.69 8.95
C ILE A 11 -41.70 -27.00 8.37
N LEU A 12 -40.85 -28.00 8.15
CA LEU A 12 -41.27 -29.29 7.57
C LEU A 12 -42.26 -30.03 8.48
N VAL A 13 -42.03 -29.94 9.79
CA VAL A 13 -42.75 -30.70 10.82
C VAL A 13 -43.96 -29.92 11.38
N SER A 14 -44.13 -28.65 11.01
CA SER A 14 -45.27 -27.81 11.41
C SER A 14 -46.62 -28.48 11.13
N GLY A 15 -47.51 -28.47 12.13
CA GLY A 15 -48.86 -29.03 12.05
C GLY A 15 -48.94 -30.56 12.11
N LYS A 16 -47.83 -31.27 12.36
CA LYS A 16 -47.80 -32.74 12.45
C LYS A 16 -47.42 -33.22 13.85
N VAL A 17 -47.81 -34.46 14.15
CA VAL A 17 -47.57 -35.12 15.42
C VAL A 17 -46.52 -36.22 15.24
N SER A 18 -45.61 -36.35 16.20
CA SER A 18 -44.53 -37.35 16.18
C SER A 18 -45.06 -38.77 16.15
N GLN A 19 -44.51 -39.60 15.24
CA GLN A 19 -44.70 -41.05 15.21
C GLN A 19 -43.65 -41.82 16.04
N GLY A 20 -42.86 -41.10 16.83
CA GLY A 20 -41.73 -41.61 17.59
C GLY A 20 -40.44 -41.39 16.80
N VAL A 21 -39.57 -40.50 17.29
CA VAL A 21 -38.23 -40.30 16.72
C VAL A 21 -37.26 -41.15 17.52
N TYR A 22 -36.54 -42.04 16.84
CA TYR A 22 -35.59 -42.96 17.44
C TYR A 22 -34.17 -42.66 16.95
N ASN A 23 -33.18 -42.93 17.78
CA ASN A 23 -31.80 -43.01 17.30
C ASN A 23 -31.53 -44.37 16.63
N ASN A 24 -30.35 -44.50 16.02
CA ASN A 24 -29.89 -45.74 15.38
C ASN A 24 -29.76 -46.92 16.37
N PHE A 25 -29.70 -46.63 17.67
CA PHE A 25 -29.68 -47.61 18.77
C PHE A 25 -31.07 -47.95 19.32
N LYS A 26 -32.14 -47.47 18.67
CA LYS A 26 -33.57 -47.65 19.06
C LYS A 26 -33.97 -46.98 20.38
N GLU A 27 -33.18 -46.06 20.89
CA GLU A 27 -33.58 -45.21 22.02
C GLU A 27 -34.55 -44.13 21.52
N GLU A 28 -35.58 -43.85 22.32
CA GLU A 28 -36.62 -42.89 21.98
C GLU A 28 -36.18 -41.47 22.32
N LEU A 29 -36.05 -40.62 21.30
CA LEU A 29 -35.66 -39.21 21.44
C LEU A 29 -36.87 -38.28 21.55
N ILE A 30 -37.95 -38.57 20.81
CA ILE A 30 -39.22 -37.84 20.90
C ILE A 30 -40.36 -38.86 20.97
N PRO A 31 -41.18 -38.85 22.05
CA PRO A 31 -42.28 -39.77 22.20
C PRO A 31 -43.35 -39.65 21.11
N LYS A 32 -44.07 -40.76 20.90
CA LYS A 32 -45.24 -40.79 20.01
C LYS A 32 -46.34 -39.84 20.50
N LYS A 33 -47.11 -39.26 19.58
CA LYS A 33 -48.27 -38.39 19.83
C LYS A 33 -47.96 -36.99 20.40
N ILE A 34 -46.69 -36.58 20.44
CA ILE A 34 -46.28 -35.23 20.89
C ILE A 34 -46.05 -34.29 19.68
N LYS A 35 -46.39 -33.01 19.83
CA LYS A 35 -46.04 -31.95 18.84
C LYS A 35 -44.57 -31.59 19.00
N PHE A 36 -43.86 -31.44 17.88
CA PHE A 36 -42.44 -31.12 17.90
C PHE A 36 -42.19 -29.71 18.43
N ALA A 37 -41.33 -29.59 19.44
CA ALA A 37 -40.90 -28.31 20.00
C ALA A 37 -39.44 -28.02 19.60
N GLN A 38 -39.12 -26.74 19.37
CA GLN A 38 -37.78 -26.31 18.97
C GLN A 38 -36.69 -26.72 19.98
N LYS A 39 -36.99 -26.66 21.28
CA LYS A 39 -36.09 -27.10 22.37
C LYS A 39 -35.77 -28.60 22.31
N GLN A 40 -36.73 -29.43 21.90
CA GLN A 40 -36.54 -30.87 21.78
C GLN A 40 -35.65 -31.20 20.57
N LEU A 41 -35.88 -30.52 19.44
CA LEU A 41 -35.09 -30.69 18.22
C LEU A 41 -33.63 -30.25 18.42
N LEU A 42 -33.37 -29.15 19.15
CA LEU A 42 -32.01 -28.70 19.47
C LEU A 42 -31.22 -29.70 20.32
N GLY A 43 -31.90 -30.55 21.10
CA GLY A 43 -31.26 -31.56 21.96
C GLY A 43 -30.92 -32.88 21.25
N ILE A 44 -31.29 -33.04 19.97
CA ILE A 44 -31.05 -34.26 19.21
C ILE A 44 -29.65 -34.26 18.60
N ASP A 45 -28.94 -35.38 18.76
CA ASP A 45 -27.76 -35.67 17.95
C ASP A 45 -28.17 -36.19 16.57
N TYR A 46 -28.13 -35.28 15.60
CA TYR A 46 -28.50 -35.56 14.22
C TYR A 46 -27.53 -36.48 13.47
N LEU A 47 -26.39 -36.85 14.07
CA LEU A 47 -25.47 -37.84 13.50
C LEU A 47 -25.92 -39.28 13.73
N THR A 48 -26.66 -39.51 14.81
CA THR A 48 -27.11 -40.85 15.22
C THR A 48 -28.62 -41.03 15.11
N VAL A 49 -29.37 -40.01 14.66
CA VAL A 49 -30.83 -40.08 14.51
C VAL A 49 -31.25 -40.87 13.27
N ASN A 50 -32.29 -41.69 13.41
CA ASN A 50 -32.91 -42.35 12.26
C ASN A 50 -33.77 -41.33 11.49
N PRO A 51 -33.51 -41.06 10.20
CA PRO A 51 -34.22 -40.03 9.44
C PRO A 51 -35.63 -40.45 8.99
N HIS A 52 -36.01 -41.72 9.16
CA HIS A 52 -37.26 -42.27 8.62
C HIS A 52 -38.39 -42.33 9.66
N ARG A 53 -39.63 -42.18 9.19
CA ARG A 53 -40.89 -42.32 9.97
C ARG A 53 -41.10 -41.30 11.10
N TRP A 54 -40.73 -40.04 10.91
CA TRP A 54 -40.98 -38.98 11.90
C TRP A 54 -42.46 -38.55 11.95
N THR A 55 -43.13 -38.56 10.80
CA THR A 55 -44.53 -38.16 10.65
C THR A 55 -45.34 -39.21 9.87
N THR A 56 -46.66 -39.03 9.76
CA THR A 56 -47.53 -39.89 8.95
C THR A 56 -47.41 -39.67 7.44
N ASP A 57 -46.78 -38.57 7.02
CA ASP A 57 -46.70 -38.14 5.62
C ASP A 57 -45.41 -38.63 4.95
N LYS A 58 -45.55 -39.41 3.88
CA LYS A 58 -44.42 -40.02 3.16
C LYS A 58 -43.56 -38.97 2.44
N GLN A 59 -44.15 -37.91 1.88
CA GLN A 59 -43.40 -36.87 1.16
C GLN A 59 -42.56 -36.03 2.11
N LYS A 60 -43.14 -35.62 3.25
CA LYS A 60 -42.41 -34.86 4.28
C LYS A 60 -41.29 -35.68 4.92
N ASN A 61 -41.51 -36.97 5.16
CA ASN A 61 -40.47 -37.85 5.68
C ASN A 61 -39.28 -37.98 4.71
N GLN A 62 -39.51 -37.95 3.39
CA GLN A 62 -38.42 -37.91 2.41
C GLN A 62 -37.63 -36.60 2.50
N GLN A 63 -38.32 -35.45 2.57
CA GLN A 63 -37.67 -34.14 2.72
C GLN A 63 -36.88 -34.00 4.03
N ILE A 64 -37.39 -34.56 5.14
CA ILE A 64 -36.69 -34.61 6.42
C ILE A 64 -35.40 -35.45 6.28
N ALA A 65 -35.46 -36.60 5.61
CA ALA A 65 -34.30 -37.44 5.38
C ALA A 65 -33.24 -36.73 4.50
N ASP A 66 -33.67 -36.06 3.42
CA ASP A 66 -32.77 -35.30 2.55
C ASP A 66 -32.14 -34.12 3.30
N LEU A 67 -32.91 -33.43 4.14
CA LEU A 67 -32.42 -32.31 4.95
C LEU A 67 -31.39 -32.77 5.99
N ILE A 68 -31.65 -33.89 6.69
CA ILE A 68 -30.71 -34.48 7.65
C ILE A 68 -29.45 -34.96 6.92
N ASN A 69 -29.57 -35.59 5.75
CA ASN A 69 -28.42 -36.01 4.94
C ASN A 69 -27.56 -34.81 4.51
N ASN A 70 -28.17 -33.75 3.99
CA ASN A 70 -27.49 -32.51 3.63
C ASN A 70 -26.76 -31.87 4.83
N TYR A 71 -27.39 -31.92 6.01
CA TYR A 71 -26.76 -31.48 7.25
C TYR A 71 -25.55 -32.34 7.61
N ILE A 72 -25.66 -33.67 7.54
CA ILE A 72 -24.56 -34.61 7.86
C ILE A 72 -23.38 -34.37 6.91
N ILE A 73 -23.63 -34.20 5.61
CA ILE A 73 -22.60 -33.89 4.62
C ILE A 73 -21.87 -32.59 5.01
N LYS A 74 -22.62 -31.51 5.27
CA LYS A 74 -22.02 -30.22 5.64
C LYS A 74 -21.32 -30.26 6.99
N TYR A 75 -21.85 -31.02 7.95
CA TYR A 75 -21.24 -31.23 9.26
C TYR A 75 -19.90 -31.96 9.13
N LYS A 76 -19.83 -33.05 8.35
CA LYS A 76 -18.59 -33.79 8.09
C LYS A 76 -17.55 -32.94 7.37
N GLU A 77 -17.97 -32.11 6.42
CA GLU A 77 -17.08 -31.17 5.74
C GLU A 77 -16.47 -30.17 6.73
N LEU A 78 -17.29 -29.54 7.58
CA LEU A 78 -16.82 -28.62 8.63
C LEU A 78 -15.92 -29.31 9.66
N LEU A 79 -16.25 -30.53 10.05
CA LEU A 79 -15.43 -31.35 10.94
C LEU A 79 -14.07 -31.65 10.30
N GLY A 80 -14.03 -31.97 9.00
CA GLY A 80 -12.79 -32.16 8.26
C GLY A 80 -11.94 -30.89 8.16
N ILE A 81 -12.55 -29.72 8.00
CA ILE A 81 -11.83 -28.42 8.05
C ILE A 81 -11.28 -28.17 9.46
N LEU A 82 -12.08 -28.41 10.50
CA LEU A 82 -11.67 -28.23 11.89
C LEU A 82 -10.51 -29.16 12.25
N ASN A 83 -10.59 -30.44 11.89
CA ASN A 83 -9.52 -31.40 12.13
C ASN A 83 -8.23 -31.03 11.40
N ARG A 84 -8.32 -30.52 10.16
CA ARG A 84 -7.15 -30.00 9.43
C ARG A 84 -6.54 -28.79 10.13
N LYS A 85 -7.35 -27.81 10.54
CA LYS A 85 -6.86 -26.62 11.28
C LYS A 85 -6.21 -27.01 12.61
N LYS A 86 -6.80 -27.96 13.33
CA LYS A 86 -6.26 -28.50 14.58
C LYS A 86 -4.92 -29.21 14.34
N HIS A 87 -4.82 -30.00 13.28
CA HIS A 87 -3.59 -30.70 12.91
C HIS A 87 -2.47 -29.71 12.59
N VAL A 88 -2.73 -28.70 11.75
CA VAL A 88 -1.74 -27.65 11.42
C VAL A 88 -1.28 -26.91 12.68
N ALA A 89 -2.20 -26.55 13.58
CA ALA A 89 -1.85 -25.89 14.83
C ALA A 89 -1.05 -26.78 15.81
N MET A 90 -1.22 -28.11 15.76
CA MET A 90 -0.53 -29.05 16.65
C MET A 90 0.85 -29.45 16.13
N VAL A 91 0.99 -29.65 14.82
CA VAL A 91 2.27 -29.99 14.18
C VAL A 91 3.20 -28.77 14.14
N GLY A 92 2.65 -27.57 13.97
CA GLY A 92 3.43 -26.34 13.82
C GLY A 92 3.90 -26.12 12.38
N ASP A 93 4.66 -25.05 12.20
CA ASP A 93 5.23 -24.69 10.88
C ASP A 93 6.58 -25.38 10.67
N GLU A 94 6.87 -25.75 9.43
CA GLU A 94 8.21 -26.23 9.05
C GLU A 94 9.22 -25.08 9.14
N LEU A 95 10.29 -25.30 9.90
CA LEU A 95 11.38 -24.34 10.05
C LEU A 95 12.57 -24.76 9.18
N PRO A 96 13.30 -23.79 8.59
CA PRO A 96 14.57 -24.07 7.92
C PRO A 96 15.54 -24.82 8.84
N SER A 97 16.37 -25.69 8.26
CA SER A 97 17.39 -26.44 9.01
C SER A 97 18.27 -25.50 9.83
N GLY A 98 18.48 -25.82 11.11
CA GLY A 98 19.23 -25.01 12.07
C GLY A 98 18.42 -23.97 12.84
N ILE A 99 17.15 -23.72 12.50
CA ILE A 99 16.28 -22.79 13.23
C ILE A 99 15.37 -23.57 14.18
N VAL A 100 15.53 -23.35 15.50
CA VAL A 100 14.75 -24.03 16.54
C VAL A 100 13.38 -23.37 16.76
N LYS A 101 13.32 -22.03 16.74
CA LYS A 101 12.08 -21.24 16.92
C LYS A 101 12.13 -19.97 16.07
N MET A 102 10.99 -19.54 15.55
CA MET A 102 10.84 -18.30 14.80
C MET A 102 9.69 -17.47 15.38
N ALA A 103 9.94 -16.18 15.60
CA ALA A 103 8.92 -15.21 16.00
C ALA A 103 8.76 -14.16 14.89
N LYS A 104 7.53 -13.95 14.40
CA LYS A 104 7.20 -12.91 13.43
C LYS A 104 6.41 -11.80 14.12
N VAL A 105 6.94 -10.58 14.09
CA VAL A 105 6.28 -9.40 14.68
C VAL A 105 5.81 -8.49 13.55
N TYR A 106 4.52 -8.20 13.50
CA TYR A 106 3.93 -7.29 12.53
C TYR A 106 3.81 -5.89 13.14
N VAL A 107 4.42 -4.89 12.50
CA VAL A 107 4.36 -3.49 12.94
C VAL A 107 3.60 -2.68 11.90
N ALA A 108 2.50 -2.06 12.31
CA ALA A 108 1.72 -1.17 11.45
C ALA A 108 2.01 0.29 11.79
N ARG A 109 2.18 1.13 10.77
CA ARG A 109 2.36 2.58 10.92
C ARG A 109 1.50 3.33 9.92
N LYS A 110 0.70 4.29 10.39
CA LYS A 110 0.00 5.25 9.52
C LYS A 110 0.97 6.37 9.13
N ARG A 111 1.22 6.54 7.83
CA ARG A 111 2.08 7.60 7.28
C ARG A 111 1.21 8.75 6.74
N LYS A 112 1.41 9.97 7.24
CA LYS A 112 0.73 11.19 6.75
C LYS A 112 1.43 11.73 5.49
N LEU A 113 0.75 12.62 4.76
CA LEU A 113 1.36 13.38 3.65
C LEU A 113 2.44 14.32 4.20
N LYS A 114 3.57 14.43 3.50
CA LYS A 114 4.67 15.33 3.83
C LYS A 114 5.15 16.09 2.60
N VAL A 115 5.82 17.21 2.84
CA VAL A 115 6.61 17.90 1.81
C VAL A 115 7.65 16.94 1.24
N GLY A 116 7.76 16.87 -0.08
CA GLY A 116 8.61 15.92 -0.79
C GLY A 116 7.92 14.62 -1.24
N ASP A 117 6.70 14.31 -0.75
CA ASP A 117 5.94 13.16 -1.25
C ASP A 117 5.49 13.38 -2.71
N LYS A 118 5.45 12.29 -3.49
CA LYS A 118 5.03 12.34 -4.90
C LYS A 118 3.53 12.12 -5.05
N MET A 119 2.87 13.03 -5.76
CA MET A 119 1.45 12.98 -6.10
C MET A 119 1.27 12.90 -7.61
N ALA A 120 0.10 12.45 -8.08
CA ALA A 120 -0.26 12.43 -9.48
C ALA A 120 -1.77 12.60 -9.68
N GLY A 121 -2.18 13.32 -10.72
CA GLY A 121 -3.55 13.24 -11.22
C GLY A 121 -3.71 12.10 -12.24
N ARG A 122 -4.94 11.91 -12.72
CA ARG A 122 -5.29 10.87 -13.72
C ARG A 122 -4.71 11.15 -15.11
N HIS A 123 -4.47 12.42 -15.43
CA HIS A 123 -4.01 12.88 -16.74
C HIS A 123 -2.48 12.96 -16.88
N GLY A 124 -1.74 12.15 -16.12
CA GLY A 124 -0.27 12.07 -16.21
C GLY A 124 0.49 13.24 -15.58
N ASN A 125 -0.22 14.19 -14.94
CA ASN A 125 0.35 15.30 -14.20
C ASN A 125 0.94 14.83 -12.86
N LYS A 126 2.22 14.42 -12.88
CA LYS A 126 2.98 14.04 -11.68
C LYS A 126 3.65 15.27 -11.07
N GLY A 127 3.64 15.34 -9.74
CA GLY A 127 4.24 16.44 -8.98
C GLY A 127 4.79 15.98 -7.64
N ILE A 128 5.55 16.86 -7.00
CA ILE A 128 6.03 16.69 -5.62
C ILE A 128 5.33 17.77 -4.77
N VAL A 129 4.91 17.41 -3.57
CA VAL A 129 4.37 18.40 -2.62
C VAL A 129 5.47 19.37 -2.21
N ALA A 130 5.37 20.63 -2.63
CA ALA A 130 6.38 21.64 -2.36
C ALA A 130 6.21 22.31 -0.99
N LYS A 131 4.99 22.64 -0.61
CA LYS A 131 4.66 23.30 0.66
C LYS A 131 3.29 22.83 1.13
N ILE A 132 3.13 22.71 2.44
CA ILE A 132 1.83 22.56 3.11
C ILE A 132 1.61 23.86 3.86
N VAL A 133 0.57 24.58 3.50
CA VAL A 133 0.20 25.86 4.12
C VAL A 133 -1.06 25.67 4.96
N ARG A 134 -1.36 26.68 5.77
CA ARG A 134 -2.59 26.69 6.56
C ARG A 134 -3.76 27.11 5.69
N GLU A 135 -4.97 26.82 6.14
CA GLU A 135 -6.20 27.07 5.39
C GLU A 135 -6.41 28.58 5.16
N GLU A 136 -6.08 29.41 6.16
CA GLU A 136 -6.18 30.87 6.07
C GLU A 136 -5.21 31.50 5.05
N ASP A 137 -4.11 30.82 4.71
CA ASP A 137 -3.12 31.31 3.76
C ASP A 137 -3.48 30.91 2.30
N MET A 138 -4.54 30.10 2.10
CA MET A 138 -4.93 29.63 0.77
C MET A 138 -5.85 30.63 0.06
N PRO A 139 -5.77 30.73 -1.28
CA PRO A 139 -6.77 31.46 -2.05
C PRO A 139 -8.17 30.92 -1.81
N PHE A 140 -9.15 31.83 -1.73
CA PHE A 140 -10.54 31.47 -1.46
C PHE A 140 -11.51 32.08 -2.48
N LEU A 141 -12.67 31.43 -2.61
CA LEU A 141 -13.79 31.81 -3.46
C LEU A 141 -14.61 32.95 -2.81
N GLU A 142 -15.52 33.57 -3.58
CA GLU A 142 -16.42 34.64 -3.07
C GLU A 142 -17.30 34.21 -1.88
N ASP A 143 -17.60 32.91 -1.77
CA ASP A 143 -18.35 32.32 -0.67
C ASP A 143 -17.49 32.07 0.60
N GLY A 144 -16.18 32.37 0.54
CA GLY A 144 -15.23 32.13 1.61
C GLY A 144 -14.59 30.73 1.58
N THR A 145 -14.95 29.87 0.63
CA THR A 145 -14.40 28.51 0.56
C THR A 145 -12.95 28.53 0.07
N PRO A 146 -11.96 28.07 0.86
CA PRO A 146 -10.57 28.00 0.43
C PRO A 146 -10.32 26.84 -0.55
N VAL A 147 -9.35 27.00 -1.44
CA VAL A 147 -8.93 25.92 -2.35
C VAL A 147 -7.98 24.95 -1.65
N ASP A 148 -8.04 23.66 -1.98
CA ASP A 148 -7.19 22.63 -1.35
C ASP A 148 -5.80 22.51 -2.00
N ILE A 149 -5.74 22.65 -3.33
CA ILE A 149 -4.53 22.40 -4.13
C ILE A 149 -4.42 23.47 -5.22
N VAL A 150 -3.25 24.13 -5.30
CA VAL A 150 -2.90 25.03 -6.39
C VAL A 150 -1.98 24.30 -7.37
N LEU A 151 -2.40 24.21 -8.64
CA LEU A 151 -1.64 23.57 -9.71
C LEU A 151 -1.06 24.62 -10.67
N ASN A 152 0.13 24.34 -11.21
CA ASN A 152 0.78 25.22 -12.18
C ASN A 152 0.14 25.05 -13.58
N PRO A 153 -0.43 26.11 -14.19
CA PRO A 153 -1.08 26.03 -15.50
C PRO A 153 -0.12 25.82 -16.67
N LEU A 154 1.18 26.15 -16.52
CA LEU A 154 2.16 26.06 -17.61
C LEU A 154 2.38 24.63 -18.13
N GLY A 155 2.09 23.62 -17.31
CA GLY A 155 2.23 22.22 -17.69
C GLY A 155 1.19 21.74 -18.69
N VAL A 156 0.03 22.42 -18.79
CA VAL A 156 -1.08 22.01 -19.66
C VAL A 156 -0.76 22.22 -21.15
N PRO A 157 -0.38 23.43 -21.62
CA PRO A 157 -0.08 23.63 -23.04
C PRO A 157 1.15 22.84 -23.50
N SER A 158 2.15 22.68 -22.62
CA SER A 158 3.38 21.95 -22.94
C SER A 158 3.15 20.44 -23.12
N ARG A 159 2.20 19.84 -22.39
CA ARG A 159 1.93 18.39 -22.41
C ARG A 159 0.66 18.01 -23.14
N MET A 160 -0.14 18.99 -23.58
CA MET A 160 -1.41 18.80 -24.29
C MET A 160 -2.42 17.91 -23.56
N ASN A 161 -2.41 17.89 -22.23
CA ASN A 161 -3.34 17.09 -21.42
C ASN A 161 -4.56 17.91 -20.96
N LEU A 162 -5.32 18.43 -21.93
CA LEU A 162 -6.51 19.28 -21.74
C LEU A 162 -7.63 18.59 -20.93
N GLY A 163 -7.70 17.26 -20.97
CA GLY A 163 -8.69 16.47 -20.22
C GLY A 163 -8.74 16.80 -18.74
N GLN A 164 -7.63 17.23 -18.13
CA GLN A 164 -7.61 17.61 -16.72
C GLN A 164 -8.47 18.85 -16.42
N ILE A 165 -8.59 19.78 -17.38
CA ILE A 165 -9.42 20.97 -17.23
C ILE A 165 -10.89 20.56 -17.29
N TYR A 166 -11.25 19.75 -18.29
CA TYR A 166 -12.61 19.23 -18.42
C TYR A 166 -13.04 18.40 -17.19
N GLU A 167 -12.15 17.54 -16.67
CA GLU A 167 -12.38 16.81 -15.42
C GLU A 167 -12.65 17.77 -14.26
N THR A 168 -11.82 18.80 -14.11
CA THR A 168 -11.89 19.77 -13.01
C THR A 168 -13.24 20.51 -13.02
N VAL A 169 -13.67 20.97 -14.19
CA VAL A 169 -14.91 21.73 -14.35
C VAL A 169 -16.14 20.84 -14.17
N LEU A 170 -16.17 19.68 -14.82
CA LEU A 170 -17.28 18.71 -14.68
C LEU A 170 -17.38 18.18 -13.25
N GLY A 171 -16.24 17.99 -12.57
CA GLY A 171 -16.20 17.60 -11.16
C GLY A 171 -16.83 18.64 -10.24
N TRP A 172 -16.73 19.93 -10.57
CA TRP A 172 -17.41 20.99 -9.82
C TRP A 172 -18.92 20.93 -9.98
N ALA A 173 -19.41 20.81 -11.23
CA ALA A 173 -20.84 20.65 -11.48
C ALA A 173 -21.40 19.40 -10.77
N GLY A 174 -20.62 18.30 -10.75
CA GLY A 174 -21.01 17.06 -10.06
C GLY A 174 -21.14 17.23 -8.55
N LYS A 175 -20.26 18.03 -7.93
CA LYS A 175 -20.34 18.33 -6.50
C LYS A 175 -21.60 19.13 -6.16
N GLU A 176 -21.89 20.20 -6.89
CA GLU A 176 -23.05 21.06 -6.63
C GLU A 176 -24.38 20.33 -6.86
N LEU A 177 -24.45 19.50 -7.90
CA LEU A 177 -25.67 18.74 -8.23
C LEU A 177 -25.81 17.44 -7.42
N GLY A 178 -24.78 17.03 -6.67
CA GLY A 178 -24.75 15.74 -5.97
C GLY A 178 -24.73 14.54 -6.92
N LEU A 179 -24.24 14.72 -8.16
CA LEU A 179 -24.22 13.70 -9.20
C LEU A 179 -22.85 13.05 -9.35
N LYS A 180 -22.83 11.82 -9.87
CA LYS A 180 -21.60 11.11 -10.26
C LYS A 180 -21.63 10.91 -11.76
N PHE A 181 -20.55 11.30 -12.42
CA PHE A 181 -20.39 11.14 -13.86
C PHE A 181 -19.59 9.90 -14.21
N SER A 182 -19.94 9.28 -15.33
CA SER A 182 -19.20 8.19 -15.94
C SER A 182 -19.06 8.50 -17.43
N THR A 183 -17.85 8.85 -17.86
CA THR A 183 -17.53 9.13 -19.27
C THR A 183 -16.75 7.94 -19.85
N PRO A 184 -17.23 7.27 -20.91
CA PRO A 184 -16.47 6.27 -21.64
C PRO A 184 -15.15 6.84 -22.18
N ILE A 185 -14.19 5.95 -22.46
CA ILE A 185 -12.81 6.33 -22.84
C ILE A 185 -12.75 6.96 -24.24
N PHE A 186 -13.54 6.45 -25.19
CA PHE A 186 -13.52 6.87 -26.60
C PHE A 186 -14.78 7.61 -27.05
N ASP A 187 -15.92 7.39 -26.38
CA ASP A 187 -17.20 8.03 -26.66
C ASP A 187 -17.62 8.80 -25.40
N GLY A 188 -16.86 9.87 -25.13
CA GLY A 188 -16.92 10.65 -23.89
C GLY A 188 -17.96 11.77 -23.95
N ALA A 189 -18.04 12.54 -22.87
CA ALA A 189 -18.87 13.75 -22.85
C ALA A 189 -18.34 14.79 -23.85
N GLU A 190 -19.25 15.41 -24.59
CA GLU A 190 -18.95 16.54 -25.45
C GLU A 190 -18.86 17.84 -24.62
N ILE A 191 -18.39 18.93 -25.23
CA ILE A 191 -18.23 20.21 -24.53
C ILE A 191 -19.60 20.78 -24.17
N GLU A 192 -20.56 20.60 -25.07
CA GLU A 192 -21.96 20.99 -24.93
C GLU A 192 -22.62 20.31 -23.73
N ASP A 193 -22.35 19.02 -23.51
CA ASP A 193 -22.83 18.29 -22.34
C ASP A 193 -22.30 18.90 -21.05
N ILE A 194 -21.00 19.18 -21.01
CA ILE A 194 -20.34 19.79 -19.84
C ILE A 194 -20.95 21.16 -19.55
N ASP A 195 -21.13 21.99 -20.57
CA ASP A 195 -21.76 23.31 -20.44
C ASP A 195 -23.21 23.22 -19.96
N GLU A 196 -23.98 22.22 -20.40
CA GLU A 196 -25.34 21.98 -19.91
C GLU A 196 -25.35 21.73 -18.40
N TYR A 197 -24.45 20.86 -17.90
CA TYR A 197 -24.36 20.57 -16.46
C TYR A 197 -23.84 21.74 -15.63
N ILE A 198 -22.89 22.53 -16.16
CA ILE A 198 -22.44 23.77 -15.49
C ILE A 198 -23.60 24.75 -15.33
N ASN A 199 -24.40 24.95 -16.38
CA ASN A 199 -25.56 25.85 -16.32
C ASN A 199 -26.63 25.33 -15.35
N LYS A 200 -26.89 24.01 -15.33
CA LYS A 200 -27.78 23.37 -14.34
C LYS A 200 -27.29 23.57 -12.90
N ALA A 201 -25.97 23.55 -12.69
CA ALA A 201 -25.34 23.77 -11.40
C ALA A 201 -25.24 25.26 -11.01
N ASN A 202 -25.69 26.18 -11.87
CA ASN A 202 -25.55 27.63 -11.70
C ASN A 202 -24.08 28.08 -11.47
N LEU A 203 -23.14 27.42 -12.15
CA LEU A 203 -21.71 27.70 -12.07
C LEU A 203 -21.25 28.61 -13.22
N PRO A 204 -20.14 29.35 -13.05
CA PRO A 204 -19.60 30.18 -14.12
C PRO A 204 -19.10 29.34 -15.30
N LYS A 205 -19.31 29.85 -16.52
CA LYS A 205 -18.84 29.18 -17.75
C LYS A 205 -17.35 28.86 -17.68
N ASN A 206 -16.97 27.66 -18.13
CA ASN A 206 -15.60 27.13 -18.07
C ASN A 206 -15.01 27.00 -16.65
N GLY A 207 -15.82 27.08 -15.59
CA GLY A 207 -15.35 27.06 -14.20
C GLY A 207 -14.40 28.20 -13.86
N LYS A 208 -14.44 29.32 -14.61
CA LYS A 208 -13.59 30.48 -14.37
C LYS A 208 -14.25 31.41 -13.36
N THR A 209 -13.56 31.66 -12.25
CA THR A 209 -14.04 32.57 -11.21
C THR A 209 -12.89 33.40 -10.64
N TYR A 210 -13.22 34.51 -9.99
CA TYR A 210 -12.23 35.29 -9.26
C TYR A 210 -11.94 34.61 -7.92
N LEU A 211 -10.66 34.65 -7.53
CA LEU A 211 -10.19 34.23 -6.22
C LEU A 211 -9.70 35.46 -5.46
N TYR A 212 -9.70 35.35 -4.14
CA TYR A 212 -9.09 36.32 -3.23
C TYR A 212 -7.86 35.68 -2.60
N ASP A 213 -6.82 36.49 -2.40
CA ASP A 213 -5.60 36.06 -1.74
C ASP A 213 -5.86 35.90 -0.22
N GLY A 214 -5.55 34.74 0.35
CA GLY A 214 -5.71 34.48 1.78
C GLY A 214 -4.80 35.36 2.66
N GLY A 215 -3.65 35.80 2.13
CA GLY A 215 -2.71 36.64 2.88
C GLY A 215 -3.13 38.11 2.98
N THR A 216 -3.58 38.68 1.87
CA THR A 216 -3.91 40.12 1.77
C THR A 216 -5.41 40.41 1.82
N GLY A 217 -6.24 39.43 1.45
CA GLY A 217 -7.68 39.60 1.21
C GLY A 217 -8.01 40.30 -0.13
N GLU A 218 -7.01 40.65 -0.93
CA GLU A 218 -7.21 41.31 -2.21
C GLU A 218 -7.62 40.32 -3.29
N ARG A 219 -8.45 40.77 -4.25
CA ARG A 219 -8.87 39.96 -5.39
C ARG A 219 -7.75 39.87 -6.42
N PHE A 220 -7.51 38.70 -6.98
CA PHE A 220 -6.58 38.55 -8.11
C PHE A 220 -7.07 39.29 -9.36
N ASP A 221 -6.12 39.76 -10.17
CA ASP A 221 -6.40 40.51 -11.41
C ASP A 221 -7.11 39.66 -12.47
N GLN A 222 -6.76 38.37 -12.57
CA GLN A 222 -7.28 37.45 -13.58
C GLN A 222 -8.09 36.32 -12.93
N PRO A 223 -9.22 35.92 -13.56
CA PRO A 223 -9.99 34.79 -13.08
C PRO A 223 -9.20 33.48 -13.29
N ALA A 224 -9.30 32.58 -12.32
CA ALA A 224 -8.69 31.26 -12.37
C ALA A 224 -9.75 30.19 -12.64
N THR A 225 -9.35 29.07 -13.24
CA THR A 225 -10.19 27.89 -13.32
C THR A 225 -10.15 27.15 -12.00
N VAL A 226 -11.32 27.02 -11.37
CA VAL A 226 -11.52 26.29 -10.11
C VAL A 226 -12.38 25.06 -10.39
N GLY A 227 -12.24 24.02 -9.57
CA GLY A 227 -13.11 22.85 -9.62
C GLY A 227 -12.51 21.66 -8.89
N TYR A 228 -13.05 20.47 -9.16
CA TYR A 228 -12.70 19.24 -8.45
C TYR A 228 -12.03 18.25 -9.37
N ILE A 229 -10.79 17.89 -9.04
CA ILE A 229 -9.97 16.94 -9.80
C ILE A 229 -9.60 15.74 -8.93
N TYR A 230 -9.53 14.55 -9.53
CA TYR A 230 -9.13 13.35 -8.80
C TYR A 230 -7.60 13.24 -8.68
N MET A 231 -7.09 13.46 -7.46
CA MET A 231 -5.67 13.36 -7.13
C MET A 231 -5.34 12.06 -6.41
N MET A 232 -4.19 11.46 -6.76
CA MET A 232 -3.69 10.22 -6.19
C MET A 232 -2.33 10.43 -5.52
N LYS A 233 -2.13 9.76 -4.38
CA LYS A 233 -0.82 9.66 -3.74
C LYS A 233 -0.05 8.46 -4.30
N LEU A 234 1.17 8.68 -4.77
CA LEU A 234 2.02 7.59 -5.24
C LEU A 234 2.78 6.96 -4.08
N HIS A 235 3.21 5.70 -4.26
CA HIS A 235 4.04 4.98 -3.30
C HIS A 235 5.41 5.64 -3.04
N HIS A 236 5.82 6.59 -3.90
CA HIS A 236 7.10 7.27 -3.80
C HIS A 236 7.10 8.32 -2.67
N MET A 237 7.35 7.87 -1.45
CA MET A 237 7.46 8.71 -0.25
C MET A 237 8.86 9.27 -0.07
N VAL A 238 8.95 10.48 0.51
CA VAL A 238 10.24 11.13 0.79
C VAL A 238 11.06 10.38 1.85
N ASP A 239 10.39 9.88 2.89
CA ASP A 239 11.03 9.16 4.01
C ASP A 239 11.81 7.92 3.54
N ASP A 240 11.37 7.29 2.45
CA ASP A 240 12.04 6.10 1.91
C ASP A 240 13.26 6.47 1.05
N LYS A 241 13.31 7.70 0.51
CA LYS A 241 14.40 8.19 -0.36
C LYS A 241 15.52 8.89 0.40
N MET A 242 15.18 9.64 1.45
CA MET A 242 16.17 10.38 2.22
C MET A 242 17.09 9.39 2.95
N HIS A 243 18.40 9.56 2.77
CA HIS A 243 19.46 8.77 3.40
C HIS A 243 20.73 9.60 3.42
N ALA A 244 21.43 9.60 4.55
CA ALA A 244 22.71 10.25 4.72
C ALA A 244 23.63 9.34 5.53
N ARG A 245 24.93 9.47 5.28
CA ARG A 245 25.97 8.68 5.93
C ARG A 245 27.18 9.56 6.21
N SER A 246 27.75 9.41 7.39
CA SER A 246 29.11 9.88 7.70
C SER A 246 30.10 8.72 7.59
N ILE A 247 29.99 7.74 8.50
CA ILE A 247 30.81 6.52 8.55
C ILE A 247 29.87 5.31 8.53
N GLY A 248 30.34 4.16 8.06
CA GLY A 248 29.55 2.93 8.02
C GLY A 248 30.39 1.72 7.60
N PRO A 249 29.77 0.62 7.15
CA PRO A 249 30.50 -0.58 6.74
C PRO A 249 31.24 -0.40 5.42
N TYR A 250 32.35 -1.13 5.28
CA TYR A 250 33.22 -1.14 4.12
C TYR A 250 33.33 -2.55 3.52
N SER A 251 33.63 -2.63 2.23
CA SER A 251 33.93 -3.89 1.55
C SER A 251 35.23 -4.48 2.09
N LEU A 252 35.26 -5.80 2.30
CA LEU A 252 36.47 -6.49 2.76
C LEU A 252 37.59 -6.50 1.71
N ILE A 253 37.22 -6.47 0.43
CA ILE A 253 38.18 -6.59 -0.69
C ILE A 253 38.79 -5.22 -0.99
N THR A 254 37.97 -4.25 -1.36
CA THR A 254 38.44 -2.94 -1.86
C THR A 254 38.49 -1.86 -0.79
N GLN A 255 38.03 -2.13 0.44
CA GLN A 255 37.94 -1.14 1.53
C GLN A 255 37.07 0.10 1.22
N GLN A 256 36.26 0.05 0.16
CA GLN A 256 35.32 1.09 -0.22
C GLN A 256 34.01 1.00 0.57
N PRO A 257 33.30 2.13 0.79
CA PRO A 257 31.97 2.12 1.40
C PRO A 257 30.99 1.19 0.65
N LEU A 258 30.20 0.42 1.39
CA LEU A 258 29.12 -0.37 0.76
C LEU A 258 28.07 0.53 0.09
N GLY A 259 27.34 0.00 -0.88
CA GLY A 259 26.25 0.69 -1.57
C GLY A 259 24.88 0.44 -0.94
N GLY A 260 23.96 1.39 -1.13
CA GLY A 260 22.54 1.22 -0.81
C GLY A 260 22.13 1.54 0.64
N LYS A 261 20.92 2.10 0.79
CA LYS A 261 20.38 2.56 2.08
C LYS A 261 20.31 1.46 3.14
N ALA A 262 19.95 0.23 2.76
CA ALA A 262 19.76 -0.88 3.69
C ALA A 262 21.04 -1.27 4.44
N GLN A 263 22.21 -1.03 3.85
CA GLN A 263 23.52 -1.35 4.42
C GLN A 263 24.22 -0.12 5.01
N PHE A 264 23.48 0.97 5.26
CA PHE A 264 24.09 2.28 5.55
C PHE A 264 25.13 2.67 4.49
N GLY A 265 24.82 2.42 3.22
CA GLY A 265 25.74 2.62 2.11
C GLY A 265 26.03 4.08 1.79
N GLY A 266 27.18 4.33 1.15
CA GLY A 266 27.56 5.62 0.58
C GLY A 266 26.91 5.87 -0.78
N GLN A 267 26.97 7.11 -1.25
CA GLN A 267 26.61 7.44 -2.63
C GLN A 267 27.80 7.18 -3.54
N ARG A 268 27.52 6.68 -4.74
CA ARG A 268 28.56 6.48 -5.75
C ARG A 268 28.96 7.83 -6.32
N PHE A 269 30.23 8.17 -6.17
CA PHE A 269 30.87 9.23 -6.94
C PHE A 269 31.34 8.60 -8.26
N GLY A 270 30.68 8.95 -9.36
CA GLY A 270 30.89 8.32 -10.65
C GLY A 270 31.96 9.00 -11.49
N GLU A 271 32.22 8.40 -12.65
CA GLU A 271 33.23 8.85 -13.61
C GLU A 271 32.90 10.24 -14.19
N MET A 272 31.62 10.51 -14.49
CA MET A 272 31.20 11.81 -15.00
C MET A 272 31.37 12.91 -13.95
N GLU A 273 31.19 12.61 -12.66
CA GLU A 273 31.46 13.56 -11.59
C GLU A 273 32.97 13.83 -11.40
N VAL A 274 33.81 12.82 -11.63
CA VAL A 274 35.28 13.00 -11.67
C VAL A 274 35.67 13.95 -12.79
N TRP A 275 35.20 13.71 -14.02
CA TRP A 275 35.48 14.58 -15.17
C TRP A 275 35.03 16.02 -14.93
N ALA A 276 33.88 16.21 -14.26
CA ALA A 276 33.42 17.53 -13.90
C ALA A 276 34.43 18.25 -12.98
N LEU A 277 34.93 17.58 -11.93
CA LEU A 277 35.94 18.17 -11.04
C LEU A 277 37.28 18.43 -11.73
N GLU A 278 37.70 17.55 -12.63
CA GLU A 278 38.89 17.73 -13.46
C GLU A 278 38.76 18.96 -14.37
N ALA A 279 37.60 19.14 -15.02
CA ALA A 279 37.33 20.31 -15.85
C ALA A 279 37.35 21.63 -15.06
N PHE A 280 36.94 21.60 -13.79
CA PHE A 280 37.09 22.74 -12.88
C PHE A 280 38.52 22.94 -12.37
N GLY A 281 39.45 22.02 -12.61
CA GLY A 281 40.80 22.06 -12.06
C GLY A 281 40.87 21.82 -10.54
N ALA A 282 39.84 21.19 -9.97
CA ALA A 282 39.68 21.02 -8.53
C ALA A 282 40.50 19.83 -7.97
N ALA A 283 41.83 19.85 -8.18
CA ALA A 283 42.72 18.73 -7.88
C ALA A 283 42.68 18.28 -6.41
N ASN A 284 42.70 19.22 -5.45
CA ASN A 284 42.66 18.90 -4.02
C ASN A 284 41.34 18.22 -3.60
N ILE A 285 40.20 18.70 -4.12
CA ILE A 285 38.88 18.12 -3.82
C ILE A 285 38.79 16.71 -4.41
N LEU A 286 39.26 16.54 -5.65
CA LEU A 286 39.25 15.24 -6.30
C LEU A 286 40.15 14.24 -5.57
N GLN A 287 41.36 14.64 -5.18
CA GLN A 287 42.28 13.81 -4.40
C GLN A 287 41.62 13.36 -3.09
N GLU A 288 41.00 14.27 -2.34
CA GLU A 288 40.32 13.95 -1.08
C GLU A 288 39.15 12.96 -1.28
N MET A 289 38.34 13.16 -2.31
CA MET A 289 37.19 12.30 -2.63
C MET A 289 37.61 10.89 -3.01
N LEU A 290 38.68 10.74 -3.81
CA LEU A 290 39.14 9.44 -4.30
C LEU A 290 39.99 8.65 -3.30
N THR A 291 40.61 9.31 -2.31
CA THR A 291 41.53 8.66 -1.36
C THR A 291 40.95 8.63 0.06
N VAL A 292 41.14 9.71 0.81
CA VAL A 292 40.84 9.85 2.24
C VAL A 292 39.38 9.57 2.57
N LYS A 293 38.44 9.94 1.68
CA LYS A 293 37.01 9.69 1.86
C LYS A 293 36.53 8.32 1.37
N SER A 294 37.38 7.58 0.65
CA SER A 294 37.03 6.30 0.02
C SER A 294 37.77 5.15 0.68
N ASP A 295 38.91 4.73 0.13
CA ASP A 295 39.58 3.46 0.37
C ASP A 295 41.02 3.59 0.91
N ASP A 296 41.47 4.79 1.27
CA ASP A 296 42.67 4.97 2.10
C ASP A 296 42.34 4.67 3.57
N VAL A 297 42.61 3.43 4.00
CA VAL A 297 42.27 2.93 5.35
C VAL A 297 42.92 3.77 6.45
N ILE A 298 44.19 4.12 6.29
CA ILE A 298 44.96 4.87 7.29
C ILE A 298 44.60 6.35 7.23
N GLY A 299 44.52 6.92 6.03
CA GLY A 299 44.17 8.31 5.79
C GLY A 299 42.79 8.66 6.32
N ARG A 300 41.81 7.77 6.15
CA ARG A 300 40.44 7.97 6.64
C ARG A 300 40.35 8.03 8.17
N ALA A 301 41.05 7.14 8.87
CA ALA A 301 41.07 7.13 10.33
C ALA A 301 41.71 8.41 10.89
N ARG A 302 42.84 8.82 10.32
CA ARG A 302 43.53 10.06 10.70
C ARG A 302 42.72 11.30 10.36
N ALA A 303 42.05 11.32 9.21
CA ALA A 303 41.20 12.44 8.82
C ALA A 303 40.06 12.66 9.82
N TYR A 304 39.42 11.57 10.26
CA TYR A 304 38.39 11.66 11.30
C TYR A 304 38.95 12.21 12.61
N GLU A 305 40.11 11.70 13.06
CA GLU A 305 40.77 12.17 14.28
C GLU A 305 41.13 13.66 14.20
N ASN A 306 41.71 14.09 13.07
CA ASN A 306 42.12 15.48 12.86
C ASN A 306 40.91 16.42 12.83
N ILE A 307 39.80 16.03 12.18
CA ILE A 307 38.56 16.80 12.18
C ILE A 307 38.02 16.98 13.61
N VAL A 308 38.07 15.93 14.44
CA VAL A 308 37.62 15.99 15.84
C VAL A 308 38.53 16.89 16.69
N LYS A 309 39.84 16.88 16.45
CA LYS A 309 40.82 17.71 17.17
C LYS A 309 40.92 19.15 16.64
N GLY A 310 40.37 19.44 15.48
CA GLY A 310 40.54 20.74 14.80
C GLY A 310 41.93 20.90 14.16
N GLU A 311 42.59 19.79 13.84
CA GLU A 311 43.90 19.77 13.16
C GLU A 311 43.73 19.71 11.63
N ASN A 312 44.81 20.03 10.90
CA ASN A 312 44.80 19.97 9.44
C ASN A 312 44.64 18.54 8.91
N MET A 313 44.02 18.41 7.74
CA MET A 313 43.82 17.12 7.08
C MET A 313 45.15 16.41 6.79
N PRO A 314 45.21 15.06 6.91
CA PRO A 314 46.41 14.30 6.61
C PRO A 314 46.72 14.31 5.10
N LYS A 315 47.97 14.01 4.73
CA LYS A 315 48.32 13.75 3.33
C LYS A 315 47.68 12.44 2.87
N ALA A 316 47.16 12.43 1.64
CA ALA A 316 46.56 11.27 1.00
C ALA A 316 47.59 10.16 0.72
N GLY A 317 47.23 8.91 1.01
CA GLY A 317 48.00 7.72 0.63
C GLY A 317 47.51 7.09 -0.69
N THR A 318 48.03 5.90 -0.98
CA THR A 318 47.62 5.08 -2.11
C THR A 318 46.29 4.37 -1.82
N PRO A 319 45.30 4.42 -2.74
CA PRO A 319 44.06 3.67 -2.63
C PRO A 319 44.27 2.15 -2.49
N GLU A 320 43.50 1.48 -1.63
CA GLU A 320 43.54 0.01 -1.54
C GLU A 320 43.05 -0.68 -2.81
N SER A 321 42.10 -0.07 -3.53
CA SER A 321 41.65 -0.59 -4.83
C SER A 321 42.79 -0.73 -5.85
N PHE A 322 43.78 0.16 -5.80
CA PHE A 322 44.97 0.07 -6.64
C PHE A 322 45.85 -1.11 -6.23
N ASN A 323 46.06 -1.34 -4.93
CA ASN A 323 46.80 -2.50 -4.42
C ASN A 323 46.13 -3.81 -4.85
N VAL A 324 44.79 -3.89 -4.76
CA VAL A 324 44.01 -5.05 -5.23
C VAL A 324 44.27 -5.31 -6.71
N LEU A 325 44.19 -4.28 -7.56
CA LEU A 325 44.49 -4.40 -8.99
C LEU A 325 45.90 -4.96 -9.26
N VAL A 326 46.90 -4.46 -8.53
CA VAL A 326 48.29 -4.93 -8.66
C VAL A 326 48.42 -6.41 -8.27
N HIS A 327 47.75 -6.82 -7.19
CA HIS A 327 47.73 -8.22 -6.77
C HIS A 327 47.00 -9.13 -7.76
N GLU A 328 45.91 -8.66 -8.38
CA GLU A 328 45.21 -9.40 -9.43
C GLU A 328 46.09 -9.60 -10.68
N LEU A 329 46.77 -8.55 -11.13
CA LEU A 329 47.69 -8.64 -12.26
C LEU A 329 48.89 -9.56 -11.97
N ARG A 330 49.45 -9.51 -10.76
CA ARG A 330 50.49 -10.46 -10.31
C ARG A 330 49.98 -11.90 -10.25
N GLY A 331 48.71 -12.10 -9.89
CA GLY A 331 48.03 -13.40 -9.94
C GLY A 331 47.96 -14.00 -11.35
N LEU A 332 48.00 -13.16 -12.39
CA LEU A 332 48.09 -13.59 -13.79
C LEU A 332 49.52 -13.92 -14.24
N GLY A 333 50.52 -13.82 -13.35
CA GLY A 333 51.93 -14.05 -13.66
C GLY A 333 52.64 -12.84 -14.28
N LEU A 334 52.04 -11.63 -14.20
CA LEU A 334 52.67 -10.40 -14.66
C LEU A 334 53.54 -9.81 -13.54
N ASN A 335 54.79 -9.46 -13.85
CA ASN A 335 55.66 -8.74 -12.91
C ASN A 335 55.42 -7.23 -13.03
N ILE A 336 54.92 -6.61 -11.97
CA ILE A 336 54.66 -5.16 -11.88
C ILE A 336 55.50 -4.59 -10.76
N THR A 337 56.34 -3.61 -11.11
CA THR A 337 57.18 -2.82 -10.22
C THR A 337 56.84 -1.35 -10.37
N PHE A 338 56.89 -0.61 -9.26
CA PHE A 338 56.73 0.84 -9.23
C PHE A 338 58.08 1.44 -8.82
N ASP A 339 58.52 2.46 -9.53
CA ASP A 339 59.76 3.21 -9.25
C ASP A 339 59.56 4.24 -8.14
#